data_AF-A0A3Q2LDM3-F1
#
_entry.id   AF-A0A3Q2LDM3-F1
#
_cell.length_a   1.000
_cell.length_b   1.000
_cell.length_c   1.000
_cell.angle_alpha   90.00
_cell.angle_beta   90.00
_cell.angle_gamma   90.00
#
_symmetry.space_group_name_H-M   'P 1'
#
loop_
_entity.id
_entity.type
_entity.pdbx_description
1 polymer ?
#
loop_
_entity_poly.entity_id
_entity_poly.type
_entity_poly.pdbx_seq_one_letter_code
_entity_poly.pdbx_strand_id
1 'polypeptide(L)'
;MRRAPRLTPPGSQSQQHSREKAYQDHRRKVRDAQPLVDTCAPLTPSHLHLKLKKLKLEEERLSVIDRDNRLLLERVSCIMRTRGQADSRSNCTPKRN
;
A
#
# COMPACT_ATOMS: atom_id res chain seq x y z
N MET A 1 -11.60 73.92 -36.75
CA MET A 1 -12.65 72.87 -36.76
C MET A 1 -12.47 71.95 -35.56
N ARG A 2 -13.11 72.24 -34.41
CA ARG A 2 -13.03 71.36 -33.23
C ARG A 2 -13.99 70.18 -33.42
N ARG A 3 -13.48 68.95 -33.47
CA ARG A 3 -14.30 67.73 -33.52
C ARG A 3 -15.10 67.62 -32.22
N ALA A 4 -16.41 67.42 -32.35
CA ALA A 4 -17.30 67.19 -31.22
C ALA A 4 -16.90 65.88 -30.48
N PRO A 5 -17.01 65.83 -29.13
CA PRO A 5 -16.71 64.62 -28.38
C PRO A 5 -17.67 63.51 -28.79
N ARG A 6 -17.15 62.31 -29.04
CA ARG A 6 -17.99 61.12 -29.25
C ARG A 6 -18.66 60.80 -27.91
N LEU A 7 -19.93 61.18 -27.78
CA LEU A 7 -20.77 60.75 -26.67
C LEU A 7 -21.07 59.26 -26.89
N THR A 8 -20.30 58.38 -26.24
CA THR A 8 -20.72 57.00 -26.10
C THR A 8 -21.99 57.00 -25.25
N PRO A 9 -23.10 56.42 -25.72
CA PRO A 9 -24.33 56.43 -24.96
C PRO A 9 -24.08 55.78 -23.59
N PRO A 10 -24.54 56.39 -22.48
CA PRO A 10 -24.20 55.95 -21.12
C PRO A 10 -24.56 54.48 -20.85
N GLY A 11 -25.53 53.91 -21.56
CA GLY A 11 -25.89 52.50 -21.49
C GLY A 11 -24.84 51.52 -22.05
N SER A 12 -23.93 51.98 -22.92
CA SER A 12 -22.90 51.11 -23.53
C SER A 12 -21.76 50.78 -22.57
N GLN A 13 -21.37 51.72 -21.69
CA GLN A 13 -20.30 51.51 -20.71
C GLN A 13 -20.73 50.60 -19.56
N SER A 14 -21.96 50.75 -19.07
CA SER A 14 -22.52 49.89 -18.02
C SER A 14 -22.77 48.45 -18.52
N GLN A 15 -23.15 48.29 -19.80
CA GLN A 15 -23.23 46.99 -20.46
C GLN A 15 -21.85 46.33 -20.62
N GLN A 16 -20.84 47.09 -21.04
CA GLN A 16 -19.46 46.59 -21.11
C GLN A 16 -18.96 46.11 -19.75
N HIS A 17 -19.16 46.93 -18.71
CA HIS A 17 -18.78 46.58 -17.33
C HIS A 17 -19.51 45.34 -16.81
N SER A 18 -20.80 45.19 -17.13
CA SER A 18 -21.57 44.01 -16.75
C SER A 18 -21.05 42.73 -17.41
N ARG A 19 -20.63 42.81 -18.68
CA ARG A 19 -20.02 41.68 -19.41
C ARG A 19 -18.65 41.33 -18.83
N GLU A 20 -17.83 42.32 -18.52
CA GLU A 20 -16.53 42.15 -17.86
C GLU A 20 -16.69 41.43 -16.51
N LYS A 21 -17.64 41.89 -15.69
CA LYS A 21 -17.92 41.28 -14.39
C LYS A 21 -18.40 39.83 -14.51
N ALA A 22 -19.33 39.57 -15.42
CA ALA A 22 -19.83 38.21 -15.69
C ALA A 22 -18.71 37.27 -16.16
N TYR A 23 -17.79 37.78 -16.98
CA TYR A 23 -16.62 37.03 -17.43
C TYR A 23 -15.66 36.69 -16.28
N GLN A 24 -15.36 37.66 -15.41
CA GLN A 24 -14.52 37.45 -14.24
C GLN A 24 -15.15 36.44 -13.26
N ASP A 25 -16.46 36.55 -13.00
CA ASP A 25 -17.21 35.62 -12.16
C ASP A 25 -17.19 34.19 -12.74
N HIS A 26 -17.37 34.05 -14.06
CA HIS A 26 -17.24 32.76 -14.74
C HIS A 26 -15.83 32.18 -14.59
N ARG A 27 -14.79 32.98 -14.84
CA ARG A 27 -13.39 32.54 -14.71
C ARG A 27 -13.08 32.08 -13.29
N ARG A 28 -13.62 32.78 -12.28
CA ARG A 28 -13.51 32.37 -10.89
C ARG A 28 -14.18 31.02 -10.64
N LYS A 29 -15.41 30.83 -11.11
CA LYS A 29 -16.14 29.55 -10.98
C LYS A 29 -15.42 28.38 -11.65
N VAL A 30 -14.86 28.60 -12.84
CA VAL A 30 -14.11 27.58 -13.57
C VAL A 30 -12.82 27.22 -12.83
N ARG A 31 -12.08 28.21 -12.34
CA ARG A 31 -10.84 27.98 -11.59
C ARG A 31 -11.10 27.25 -10.27
N ASP A 32 -12.16 27.63 -9.57
CA ASP A 32 -12.46 27.11 -8.25
C ASP A 32 -13.30 25.81 -8.31
N ALA A 33 -13.65 25.35 -9.52
CA ALA A 33 -14.41 24.11 -9.74
C ALA A 33 -13.64 22.89 -9.23
N GLN A 34 -14.27 22.13 -8.35
CA GLN A 34 -13.75 20.84 -7.87
C GLN A 34 -14.24 19.70 -8.76
N PRO A 35 -13.42 18.66 -8.98
CA PRO A 35 -13.88 17.46 -9.68
C PRO A 35 -15.00 16.78 -8.88
N LEU A 36 -16.06 16.36 -9.57
CA LEU A 36 -17.21 15.66 -8.97
C LEU A 36 -16.83 14.25 -8.48
N VAL A 37 -15.81 13.66 -9.10
CA VAL A 37 -15.35 12.31 -8.82
C VAL A 37 -13.96 12.37 -8.21
N ASP A 38 -13.69 11.42 -7.33
CA ASP A 38 -12.33 11.19 -6.87
C ASP A 38 -11.46 10.76 -8.05
N THR A 39 -10.35 11.49 -8.24
CA THR A 39 -9.33 11.19 -9.26
C THR A 39 -8.03 10.73 -8.63
N CYS A 40 -8.00 10.56 -7.30
CA CYS A 40 -6.85 10.05 -6.59
C CYS A 40 -6.55 8.62 -7.02
N ALA A 41 -5.26 8.26 -6.99
CA ALA A 41 -4.86 6.89 -7.21
C ALA A 41 -5.45 5.99 -6.11
N PRO A 42 -6.02 4.83 -6.46
CA PRO A 42 -6.52 3.89 -5.46
C PRO A 42 -5.35 3.38 -4.60
N LEU A 43 -5.64 3.14 -3.32
CA LEU A 43 -4.66 2.59 -2.40
C LEU A 43 -4.18 1.22 -2.91
N THR A 44 -2.87 1.05 -3.05
CA THR A 44 -2.28 -0.23 -3.45
C THR A 44 -2.45 -1.24 -2.32
N PRO A 45 -3.16 -2.37 -2.54
CA PRO A 45 -3.31 -3.38 -1.51
C PRO A 45 -1.96 -3.96 -1.08
N SER A 46 -1.75 -4.14 0.23
CA SER A 46 -0.50 -4.65 0.80
C SER A 46 -0.09 -6.03 0.25
N HIS A 47 -1.06 -6.87 -0.11
CA HIS A 47 -0.82 -8.20 -0.66
C HIS A 47 -0.21 -8.19 -2.08
N LEU A 48 -0.23 -7.05 -2.80
CA LEU A 48 0.49 -6.90 -4.07
C LEU A 48 1.99 -6.76 -3.85
N HIS A 49 2.41 -6.15 -2.73
CA HIS A 49 3.82 -6.00 -2.37
C HIS A 49 4.38 -7.24 -1.68
N LEU A 50 3.55 -7.96 -0.92
CA LEU A 50 4.00 -9.10 -0.11
C LEU A 50 3.04 -10.30 -0.24
N LYS A 51 3.59 -11.46 -0.61
CA LYS A 51 2.85 -12.72 -0.68
C LYS A 51 2.74 -13.38 0.70
N LEU A 52 2.04 -12.76 1.64
CA LEU A 52 1.98 -13.21 3.04
C LEU A 52 1.60 -14.69 3.20
N LYS A 53 0.64 -15.21 2.42
CA LYS A 53 0.26 -16.63 2.47
C LYS A 53 1.42 -17.56 2.13
N LYS A 54 2.23 -17.19 1.12
CA LYS A 54 3.39 -17.97 0.71
C LYS A 54 4.44 -17.98 1.83
N LEU A 55 4.75 -16.81 2.39
CA LEU A 55 5.73 -16.67 3.47
C LEU A 55 5.37 -17.53 4.69
N LYS A 56 4.11 -17.48 5.13
CA LYS A 56 3.62 -18.30 6.25
C LYS A 56 3.78 -19.80 6.00
N LEU A 57 3.41 -20.27 4.80
CA LEU A 57 3.56 -21.68 4.44
C LEU A 57 5.03 -22.12 4.41
N GLU A 58 5.94 -21.27 3.93
CA GLU A 58 7.37 -21.55 3.95
C GLU A 58 7.91 -21.61 5.38
N GLU A 59 7.51 -20.70 6.25
CA GLU A 59 7.88 -20.68 7.67
C GLU A 59 7.38 -21.93 8.40
N GLU A 60 6.11 -22.31 8.21
CA GLU A 60 5.55 -23.54 8.79
C GLU A 60 6.32 -24.79 8.33
N ARG A 61 6.62 -24.87 7.02
CA ARG A 61 7.40 -25.98 6.47
C ARG A 61 8.81 -26.05 7.07
N LEU A 62 9.49 -24.90 7.20
CA LEU A 62 10.82 -24.84 7.80
C LEU A 62 10.80 -25.23 9.28
N SER A 63 9.78 -24.80 10.03
CA SER A 63 9.59 -25.17 11.43
C SER A 63 9.45 -26.68 11.63
N VAL A 64 8.71 -27.36 10.73
CA VAL A 64 8.62 -28.83 10.74
C VAL A 64 9.98 -29.47 10.47
N ILE A 65 10.69 -29.01 9.43
CA ILE A 65 12.01 -29.53 9.06
C ILE A 65 13.01 -29.36 10.22
N ASP A 66 13.03 -28.20 10.87
CA ASP A 66 13.95 -27.91 11.96
C ASP A 66 13.67 -28.78 13.20
N ARG A 67 12.39 -28.99 13.51
CA ARG A 67 11.98 -29.93 14.57
C ARG A 67 12.45 -31.35 14.26
N ASP A 68 12.23 -31.81 13.04
CA ASP A 68 12.59 -33.17 12.62
C ASP A 68 14.11 -33.37 12.59
N ASN A 69 14.85 -32.37 12.11
CA ASN A 69 16.31 -32.36 12.12
C ASN A 69 16.85 -32.47 13.55
N ARG A 70 16.26 -31.72 14.50
CA ARG A 70 16.65 -31.81 15.91
C ARG A 70 16.39 -33.22 16.47
N LEU A 71 15.22 -33.80 16.21
CA LEU A 71 14.88 -35.15 16.66
C LEU A 71 15.81 -36.21 16.05
N LEU A 72 16.15 -36.07 14.77
CA LEU A 72 17.09 -36.95 14.09
C LEU A 72 18.48 -36.87 14.73
N LEU A 73 18.99 -35.67 14.97
CA LEU A 73 20.28 -35.46 15.62
C LEU A 73 20.31 -36.04 17.03
N GLU A 74 19.26 -35.86 17.82
CA GLU A 74 19.13 -36.45 19.15
C GLU A 74 19.20 -37.99 19.09
N ARG A 75 18.49 -38.61 18.13
CA ARG A 75 18.50 -40.07 17.93
C ARG A 75 19.87 -40.58 17.49
N VAL A 76 20.49 -39.95 16.49
CA VAL A 76 21.83 -40.33 15.99
C VAL A 76 22.87 -40.20 17.10
N SER A 77 22.85 -39.10 17.86
CA SER A 77 23.73 -38.91 19.03
C SER A 77 23.55 -40.01 20.08
N CYS A 78 22.32 -40.46 20.31
CA CYS A 78 22.04 -41.55 21.24
C CYS A 78 22.67 -42.87 20.73
N ILE A 79 22.44 -43.23 19.47
CA ILE A 79 23.00 -44.44 18.84
C ILE A 79 24.53 -44.44 18.86
N MET A 80 25.14 -43.30 18.54
CA MET A 80 26.59 -43.14 18.56
C MET A 80 27.17 -43.36 19.98
N ARG A 81 26.49 -42.85 21.01
CA ARG A 81 26.91 -43.04 22.42
C ARG A 81 26.77 -44.49 22.88
N THR A 82 25.72 -45.19 22.47
CA THR A 82 25.48 -46.59 22.87
C THR A 82 26.24 -47.61 22.01
N ARG A 83 27.07 -47.16 21.05
CA ARG A 83 27.90 -48.00 20.16
C ARG A 83 27.11 -49.13 19.49
N GLY A 84 25.84 -48.91 19.18
CA GLY A 84 24.98 -49.93 18.55
C GLY A 84 24.35 -50.96 19.48
N GLN A 85 24.52 -50.86 20.81
CA GLN A 85 23.63 -51.53 21.76
C GLN A 85 22.30 -50.79 21.78
N ALA A 86 21.42 -51.14 20.83
CA ALA A 86 20.06 -50.66 20.80
C ALA A 86 19.17 -51.73 21.46
N ASP A 87 18.96 -51.61 22.77
CA ASP A 87 17.75 -52.18 23.34
C ASP A 87 16.58 -51.58 22.57
N SER A 88 15.64 -52.42 22.12
CA SER A 88 14.45 -52.03 21.35
C SER A 88 13.55 -51.00 22.06
N ARG A 89 13.92 -50.64 23.29
CA ARG A 89 13.28 -49.70 24.21
C ARG A 89 14.27 -48.63 24.68
N SER A 90 15.10 -48.08 23.80
CA SER A 90 16.01 -46.99 24.17
C SER A 90 15.23 -45.68 24.42
N ASN A 91 14.89 -45.44 25.69
CA ASN A 91 14.27 -44.20 26.17
C ASN A 91 15.33 -43.09 26.25
N CYS A 92 15.76 -42.56 25.10
CA CYS A 92 16.63 -41.38 25.08
C CYS A 92 15.80 -40.15 25.49
N THR A 93 15.82 -39.78 26.76
CA THR A 93 15.16 -38.57 27.23
C THR A 93 15.97 -37.34 26.81
N PRO A 94 15.35 -36.33 26.16
CA PRO A 94 16.05 -35.10 25.82
C PRO A 94 16.46 -34.40 27.12
N LYS A 95 17.75 -34.10 27.28
CA LYS A 95 18.20 -33.26 28.40
C LYS A 95 17.65 -31.86 28.20
N ARG A 96 16.77 -31.45 29.13
CA ARG A 96 16.25 -30.09 29.27
C ARG A 96 17.42 -29.19 29.71
N ASN A 97 17.76 -28.21 28.87
CA ASN A 97 18.51 -27.03 29.28
C ASN A 97 17.51 -25.92 29.58
#